data_AF-A0A2A4U6Z5-F1
#
_entry.id   AF-A0A2A4U6Z5-F1
#
_cell.length_a   1.000
_cell.length_b   1.000
_cell.length_c   1.000
_cell.angle_alpha   90.00
_cell.angle_beta   90.00
_cell.angle_gamma   90.00
#
_symmetry.space_group_name_H-M   'P 1'
#
loop_
_entity.id
_entity.type
_entity.pdbx_description
1 polymer ?
#
loop_
_entity_poly.entity_id
_entity_poly.type
_entity_poly.pdbx_seq_one_letter_code
_entity_poly.pdbx_strand_id
1 'polypeptide(L)'
;MEQTVVDTVEHASAHTDLTGIALVVVAALLCGLGMERLKQPAILGYMVAGVLLGPSVLAVVNDLDQINILAELGVLMLLFVIGMELSLRIFKRIWKLAAAVAGLQITASMLMFWLLSFVFEWPLEMAVLMGFVVAMSSTAVAIKILQDAGELKTRGGRIAVGVLIAQDMAVVPMMLTVGVMGRGGFDWMTVVSLTGAVALLVGLVWYLSRGRKLNLPLPKLVGTKREELGPLMAIAFCFSAAAVSGLLGLSAAYGAFVAGLVIGNSNLKETIFAEVKPIQSILMMVFFLSIGLLIDLQYVWDNLGAVLAILFMVTVFKTMLNVGVIRMLGQPWHIAVVSGIVLAQIGEFSFLLAGVAVTSGVIPPETSRLVIAVTVMSLLMSPLWTLTARRLHGMASDGVDTIGDIWTIAWGKETEMAVRGFHVASDQTASLCRRLVEAKKHVKLHRAAKKLPKPDDKDKP
;
A
#
# COMPACT_ATOMS: atom_id res chain seq x y z
N MET A 1 -22.18 -49.76 10.54
CA MET A 1 -20.72 -49.64 10.68
C MET A 1 -20.15 -48.59 9.71
N GLU A 2 -20.75 -48.40 8.52
CA GLU A 2 -20.44 -47.26 7.63
C GLU A 2 -20.90 -45.89 8.16
N GLN A 3 -22.07 -45.80 8.80
CA GLN A 3 -22.53 -44.51 9.38
C GLN A 3 -21.63 -44.01 10.52
N THR A 4 -20.99 -44.91 11.28
CA THR A 4 -20.10 -44.55 12.37
C THR A 4 -18.72 -44.06 11.88
N VAL A 5 -18.34 -44.40 10.64
CA VAL A 5 -17.09 -43.93 10.01
C VAL A 5 -17.30 -42.57 9.34
N VAL A 6 -18.51 -42.29 8.82
CA VAL A 6 -18.85 -40.96 8.30
C VAL A 6 -18.93 -39.93 9.43
N ASP A 7 -19.57 -40.27 10.56
CA ASP A 7 -19.65 -39.37 11.71
C ASP A 7 -18.28 -39.11 12.38
N THR A 8 -17.32 -40.06 12.29
CA THR A 8 -15.96 -39.86 12.83
C THR A 8 -15.05 -39.06 11.90
N VAL A 9 -15.31 -39.05 10.58
CA VAL A 9 -14.62 -38.17 9.63
C VAL A 9 -15.19 -36.75 9.66
N GLU A 10 -16.51 -36.61 9.89
CA GLU A 10 -17.18 -35.31 10.03
C GLU A 10 -16.87 -34.63 11.39
N HIS A 11 -16.61 -35.40 12.44
CA HIS A 11 -16.11 -34.86 13.73
C HIS A 11 -14.59 -34.65 13.77
N ALA A 12 -13.80 -35.23 12.87
CA ALA A 12 -12.37 -35.00 12.77
C ALA A 12 -12.01 -33.74 11.94
N SER A 13 -12.89 -33.29 11.03
CA SER A 13 -12.68 -32.06 10.25
C SER A 13 -12.85 -30.79 11.09
N ALA A 14 -13.77 -30.79 12.07
CA ALA A 14 -14.06 -29.61 12.91
C ALA A 14 -12.95 -29.25 13.92
N HIS A 15 -12.05 -30.18 14.27
CA HIS A 15 -10.90 -29.90 15.16
C HIS A 15 -9.72 -29.23 14.44
N THR A 16 -9.76 -29.17 13.11
CA THR A 16 -8.69 -28.60 12.28
C THR A 16 -8.77 -27.06 12.19
N ASP A 17 -9.92 -26.45 12.47
CA ASP A 17 -10.11 -25.00 12.30
C ASP A 17 -9.57 -24.16 13.46
N LEU A 18 -9.85 -24.54 14.71
CA LEU A 18 -9.38 -23.78 15.89
C LEU A 18 -7.86 -23.85 16.07
N THR A 19 -7.28 -25.00 15.76
CA THR A 19 -5.82 -25.19 15.79
C THR A 19 -5.13 -24.40 14.68
N GLY A 20 -5.70 -24.37 13.48
CA GLY A 20 -5.26 -23.51 12.37
C GLY A 20 -5.30 -22.03 12.73
N ILE A 21 -6.42 -21.54 13.27
CA ILE A 21 -6.55 -20.15 13.73
C ILE A 21 -5.53 -19.83 14.83
N ALA A 22 -5.31 -20.71 15.79
CA ALA A 22 -4.31 -20.51 16.84
C ALA A 22 -2.90 -20.38 16.26
N LEU A 23 -2.54 -21.25 15.31
CA LEU A 23 -1.24 -21.20 14.62
C LEU A 23 -1.09 -19.89 13.81
N VAL A 24 -2.14 -19.47 13.12
CA VAL A 24 -2.20 -18.22 12.36
C VAL A 24 -1.92 -17.02 13.27
N VAL A 25 -2.59 -16.94 14.42
CA VAL A 25 -2.41 -15.83 15.37
C VAL A 25 -1.00 -15.81 15.94
N VAL A 26 -0.43 -16.96 16.30
CA VAL A 26 0.94 -17.06 16.80
C VAL A 26 1.94 -16.64 15.72
N ALA A 27 1.79 -17.13 14.49
CA ALA A 27 2.65 -16.76 13.38
C ALA A 27 2.57 -15.26 13.05
N ALA A 28 1.36 -14.69 13.04
CA ALA A 28 1.13 -13.26 12.84
C ALA A 28 1.82 -12.42 13.94
N LEU A 29 1.72 -12.83 15.21
CA LEU A 29 2.41 -12.16 16.31
C LEU A 29 3.94 -12.24 16.16
N LEU A 30 4.50 -13.42 15.87
CA LEU A 30 5.94 -13.60 15.70
C LEU A 30 6.49 -12.78 14.54
N CYS A 31 5.81 -12.79 13.39
CA CYS A 31 6.18 -12.00 12.22
C CYS A 31 6.03 -10.50 12.49
N GLY A 32 4.95 -10.09 13.17
CA GLY A 32 4.73 -8.71 13.61
C GLY A 32 5.86 -8.19 14.50
N LEU A 33 6.23 -8.96 15.54
CA LEU A 33 7.37 -8.64 16.42
C LEU A 33 8.70 -8.62 15.65
N GLY A 34 8.88 -9.52 14.68
CA GLY A 34 10.04 -9.50 13.78
C GLY A 34 10.13 -8.19 13.00
N MET A 35 9.00 -7.73 12.47
CA MET A 35 8.90 -6.51 11.68
C MET A 35 9.11 -5.25 12.52
N GLU A 36 8.61 -5.22 13.76
CA GLU A 36 8.89 -4.14 14.71
C GLU A 36 10.38 -4.02 15.06
N ARG A 37 11.09 -5.16 15.19
CA ARG A 37 12.55 -5.16 15.37
C ARG A 37 13.29 -4.54 14.19
N LEU A 38 12.73 -4.66 12.98
CA LEU A 38 13.22 -3.98 11.78
C LEU A 38 12.78 -2.51 11.67
N LYS A 39 12.19 -1.95 12.74
CA LYS A 39 11.62 -0.59 12.80
C LYS A 39 10.48 -0.35 11.79
N GLN A 40 9.77 -1.41 11.44
CA GLN A 40 8.62 -1.37 10.54
C GLN A 40 7.29 -1.55 11.30
N PRO A 41 6.15 -1.13 10.73
CA PRO A 41 4.84 -1.40 11.32
C PRO A 41 4.57 -2.91 11.44
N ALA A 42 4.02 -3.35 12.57
CA ALA A 42 3.66 -4.76 12.82
C ALA A 42 2.73 -5.34 11.75
N ILE A 43 1.90 -4.49 11.15
CA ILE A 43 0.97 -4.83 10.06
C ILE A 43 1.66 -5.52 8.88
N LEU A 44 2.89 -5.10 8.53
CA LEU A 44 3.67 -5.76 7.48
C LEU A 44 4.08 -7.19 7.87
N GLY A 45 4.25 -7.45 9.18
CA GLY A 45 4.49 -8.79 9.70
C GLY A 45 3.28 -9.71 9.56
N TYR A 46 2.05 -9.19 9.74
CA TYR A 46 0.82 -9.97 9.53
C TYR A 46 0.69 -10.41 8.06
N MET A 47 1.05 -9.52 7.13
CA MET A 47 1.11 -9.85 5.70
C MET A 47 2.16 -10.93 5.40
N VAL A 48 3.36 -10.82 5.96
CA VAL A 48 4.40 -11.85 5.84
C VAL A 48 3.91 -13.20 6.39
N ALA A 49 3.22 -13.19 7.53
CA ALA A 49 2.62 -14.41 8.07
C ALA A 49 1.60 -15.02 7.09
N GLY A 50 0.78 -14.20 6.43
CA GLY A 50 -0.11 -14.65 5.36
C GLY A 50 0.64 -15.30 4.20
N VAL A 51 1.74 -14.70 3.72
CA VAL A 51 2.56 -15.30 2.65
C VAL A 51 3.12 -16.66 3.07
N LEU A 52 3.65 -16.75 4.30
CA LEU A 52 4.25 -17.98 4.83
C LEU A 52 3.21 -19.08 5.04
N LEU A 53 2.03 -18.76 5.55
CA LEU A 53 0.97 -19.73 5.83
C LEU A 53 0.12 -20.04 4.60
N GLY A 54 0.17 -19.19 3.58
CA GLY A 54 -0.63 -19.32 2.38
C GLY A 54 -0.19 -20.43 1.43
N PRO A 55 -0.96 -20.62 0.35
CA PRO A 55 -0.74 -21.70 -0.61
C PRO A 55 0.65 -21.69 -1.26
N SER A 56 1.24 -20.50 -1.38
CA SER A 56 2.53 -20.29 -2.02
C SER A 56 3.73 -20.86 -1.24
N VAL A 57 3.60 -21.14 0.07
CA VAL A 57 4.73 -21.59 0.91
C VAL A 57 4.39 -22.84 1.72
N LEU A 58 3.59 -22.71 2.79
CA LEU A 58 3.28 -23.85 3.68
C LEU A 58 1.92 -24.49 3.39
N ALA A 59 1.03 -23.81 2.65
CA ALA A 59 -0.34 -24.26 2.34
C ALA A 59 -1.12 -24.74 3.57
N VAL A 60 -0.88 -24.10 4.72
CA VAL A 60 -1.56 -24.38 6.00
C VAL A 60 -2.98 -23.83 5.97
N VAL A 61 -3.17 -22.69 5.30
CA VAL A 61 -4.46 -22.01 5.16
C VAL A 61 -4.92 -22.13 3.71
N ASN A 62 -5.98 -22.89 3.48
CA ASN A 62 -6.53 -23.15 2.15
C ASN A 62 -7.96 -22.60 1.95
N ASP A 63 -8.72 -22.40 3.02
CA ASP A 63 -10.07 -21.80 2.96
C ASP A 63 -9.96 -20.27 2.99
N LEU A 64 -9.98 -19.67 1.79
CA LEU A 64 -9.90 -18.23 1.61
C LEU A 64 -11.23 -17.52 1.88
N ASP A 65 -12.37 -18.21 1.73
CA ASP A 65 -13.70 -17.60 1.76
C ASP A 65 -14.08 -17.13 3.17
N GLN A 66 -13.81 -17.95 4.18
CA GLN A 66 -14.05 -17.55 5.58
C GLN A 66 -13.17 -16.36 6.00
N ILE A 67 -11.92 -16.33 5.53
CA ILE A 67 -10.96 -15.28 5.86
C ILE A 67 -11.34 -13.97 5.17
N ASN A 68 -11.89 -14.03 3.95
CA ASN A 68 -12.35 -12.85 3.22
C ASN A 68 -13.44 -12.07 3.97
N ILE A 69 -14.43 -12.76 4.55
CA ILE A 69 -15.49 -12.11 5.33
C ILE A 69 -14.89 -11.38 6.55
N LEU A 70 -13.99 -12.02 7.30
CA LEU A 70 -13.33 -11.38 8.44
C LEU A 70 -12.43 -10.22 8.00
N ALA A 71 -11.77 -10.32 6.85
CA ALA A 71 -10.96 -9.27 6.26
C ALA A 71 -11.82 -8.04 5.88
N GLU A 72 -13.00 -8.24 5.29
CA GLU A 72 -13.97 -7.18 5.00
C GLU A 72 -14.48 -6.49 6.27
N LEU A 73 -14.74 -7.26 7.34
CA LEU A 73 -15.06 -6.68 8.66
C LEU A 73 -13.89 -5.85 9.20
N GLY A 74 -12.65 -6.28 8.99
CA GLY A 74 -11.45 -5.51 9.33
C GLY A 74 -11.37 -4.18 8.60
N VAL A 75 -11.65 -4.17 7.30
CA VAL A 75 -11.75 -2.95 6.48
C VAL A 75 -12.85 -2.02 7.00
N LEU A 76 -14.02 -2.56 7.29
CA LEU A 76 -15.16 -1.79 7.79
C LEU A 76 -14.80 -1.11 9.13
N MET A 77 -14.20 -1.86 10.05
CA MET A 77 -13.76 -1.34 11.35
C MET A 77 -12.59 -0.37 11.23
N LEU A 78 -11.66 -0.58 10.29
CA LEU A 78 -10.59 0.36 9.98
C LEU A 78 -11.15 1.72 9.58
N LEU A 79 -12.07 1.77 8.63
CA LEU A 79 -12.66 3.01 8.13
C LEU A 79 -13.50 3.72 9.20
N PHE A 80 -14.17 2.96 10.05
CA PHE A 80 -14.86 3.50 11.21
C PHE A 80 -13.89 4.17 12.20
N VAL A 81 -12.80 3.49 12.56
CA VAL A 81 -11.76 4.03 13.45
C VAL A 81 -11.10 5.27 12.85
N ILE A 82 -10.76 5.25 11.56
CA ILE A 82 -10.20 6.41 10.86
C ILE A 82 -11.16 7.60 10.93
N GLY A 83 -12.45 7.38 10.67
CA GLY A 83 -13.47 8.40 10.82
C GLY A 83 -13.49 9.00 12.24
N MET A 84 -13.33 8.18 13.28
CA MET A 84 -13.28 8.62 14.67
C MET A 84 -12.01 9.41 15.03
N GLU A 85 -10.85 8.99 14.50
CA GLU A 85 -9.56 9.65 14.76
C GLU A 85 -9.53 11.05 14.14
N LEU A 86 -10.21 11.23 13.01
CA LEU A 86 -10.24 12.45 12.24
C LEU A 86 -10.72 13.65 13.06
N SER A 87 -9.77 14.49 13.47
CA SER A 87 -10.04 15.71 14.22
C SER A 87 -10.17 16.90 13.29
N LEU A 88 -11.42 17.20 12.90
CA LEU A 88 -11.74 18.30 11.98
C LEU A 88 -11.22 19.67 12.46
N ARG A 89 -11.05 19.83 13.78
CA ARG A 89 -10.53 21.05 14.41
C ARG A 89 -9.03 21.27 14.16
N ILE A 90 -8.20 20.23 14.27
CA ILE A 90 -6.74 20.32 14.07
C ILE A 90 -6.45 20.40 12.57
N PHE A 91 -7.20 19.63 11.78
CA PHE A 91 -7.09 19.64 10.33
C PHE A 91 -7.35 21.04 9.73
N LYS A 92 -8.26 21.83 10.31
CA LYS A 92 -8.64 23.18 9.82
C LYS A 92 -7.48 24.17 9.63
N ARG A 93 -6.31 23.98 10.25
CA ARG A 93 -5.16 24.87 10.04
C ARG A 93 -4.31 24.51 8.81
N ILE A 94 -4.27 23.23 8.43
CA ILE A 94 -3.37 22.72 7.37
C ILE A 94 -4.17 22.14 6.19
N TRP A 95 -5.49 21.95 6.34
CA TRP A 95 -6.34 21.25 5.37
C TRP A 95 -6.29 21.81 3.96
N LYS A 96 -6.18 23.15 3.79
CA LYS A 96 -6.13 23.73 2.43
C LYS A 96 -4.91 23.25 1.67
N LEU A 97 -3.74 23.29 2.31
CA LEU A 97 -2.50 22.82 1.72
C LEU A 97 -2.53 21.29 1.55
N ALA A 98 -2.93 20.56 2.60
CA ALA A 98 -2.98 19.10 2.57
C ALA A 98 -3.95 18.56 1.50
N ALA A 99 -5.16 19.09 1.43
CA ALA A 99 -6.15 18.71 0.43
C ALA A 99 -5.75 19.13 -0.98
N ALA A 100 -5.09 20.29 -1.14
CA ALA A 100 -4.54 20.68 -2.44
C ALA A 100 -3.43 19.73 -2.90
N VAL A 101 -2.50 19.36 -2.00
CA VAL A 101 -1.44 18.37 -2.30
C VAL A 101 -2.08 17.03 -2.66
N ALA A 102 -2.95 16.48 -1.81
CA ALA A 102 -3.61 15.20 -2.05
C ALA A 102 -4.43 15.21 -3.35
N GLY A 103 -5.23 16.25 -3.58
CA GLY A 103 -6.02 16.40 -4.81
C GLY A 103 -5.13 16.45 -6.05
N LEU A 104 -4.07 17.25 -6.04
CA LEU A 104 -3.11 17.30 -7.15
C LEU A 104 -2.38 15.98 -7.35
N GLN A 105 -2.02 15.26 -6.28
CA GLN A 105 -1.40 13.94 -6.37
C GLN A 105 -2.33 12.93 -7.05
N ILE A 106 -3.61 12.92 -6.65
CA ILE A 106 -4.63 12.03 -7.21
C ILE A 106 -4.85 12.35 -8.67
N THR A 107 -5.10 13.63 -9.02
CA THR A 107 -5.32 14.05 -10.40
C THR A 107 -4.11 13.81 -11.29
N ALA A 108 -2.90 14.12 -10.83
CA ALA A 108 -1.67 13.90 -11.61
C ALA A 108 -1.38 12.40 -11.80
N SER A 109 -1.65 11.57 -10.79
CA SER A 109 -1.49 10.11 -10.91
C SER A 109 -2.50 9.53 -11.90
N MET A 110 -3.78 9.94 -11.82
CA MET A 110 -4.80 9.55 -12.80
C MET A 110 -4.43 10.00 -14.22
N LEU A 111 -3.97 11.25 -14.38
CA LEU A 111 -3.58 11.77 -15.69
C LEU A 111 -2.41 10.97 -16.28
N MET A 112 -1.41 10.62 -15.48
CA MET A 112 -0.30 9.79 -15.94
C MET A 112 -0.78 8.43 -16.42
N PHE A 113 -1.58 7.72 -15.62
CA PHE A 113 -2.05 6.39 -16.00
C PHE A 113 -3.03 6.42 -17.16
N TRP A 114 -3.81 7.49 -17.31
CA TRP A 114 -4.61 7.73 -18.50
C TRP A 114 -3.75 7.95 -19.75
N LEU A 115 -2.63 8.68 -19.65
CA LEU A 115 -1.69 8.79 -20.78
C LEU A 115 -1.03 7.44 -21.11
N LEU A 116 -0.65 6.66 -20.09
CA LEU A 116 -0.08 5.32 -20.27
C LEU A 116 -1.11 4.35 -20.86
N SER A 117 -2.41 4.55 -20.62
CA SER A 117 -3.44 3.66 -21.15
C SER A 117 -3.51 3.68 -22.67
N PHE A 118 -3.14 4.79 -23.32
CA PHE A 118 -3.02 4.84 -24.79
C PHE A 118 -1.82 4.04 -25.31
N VAL A 119 -0.76 3.90 -24.52
CA VAL A 119 0.46 3.17 -24.90
C VAL A 119 0.27 1.66 -24.70
N PHE A 120 -0.38 1.27 -23.61
CA PHE A 120 -0.59 -0.13 -23.23
C PHE A 120 -1.97 -0.67 -23.62
N GLU A 121 -2.78 0.13 -24.32
CA GLU A 121 -4.17 -0.19 -24.71
C GLU A 121 -5.04 -0.62 -23.52
N TRP A 122 -4.81 0.00 -22.35
CA TRP A 122 -5.56 -0.30 -21.14
C TRP A 122 -6.93 0.37 -21.16
N PRO A 123 -7.96 -0.30 -20.60
CA PRO A 123 -9.27 0.31 -20.40
C PRO A 123 -9.17 1.48 -19.41
N LEU A 124 -10.05 2.47 -19.55
CA LEU A 124 -10.06 3.69 -18.73
C LEU A 124 -10.20 3.36 -17.25
N GLU A 125 -10.99 2.35 -16.92
CA GLU A 125 -11.24 1.84 -15.59
C GLU A 125 -9.94 1.38 -14.90
N MET A 126 -9.08 0.68 -15.64
CA MET A 126 -7.76 0.25 -15.16
C MET A 126 -6.83 1.45 -14.96
N ALA A 127 -6.86 2.43 -15.86
CA ALA A 127 -6.06 3.64 -15.74
C ALA A 127 -6.43 4.45 -14.49
N VAL A 128 -7.74 4.62 -14.22
CA VAL A 128 -8.25 5.30 -13.03
C VAL A 128 -7.87 4.52 -11.77
N LEU A 129 -8.05 3.20 -11.76
CA LEU A 129 -7.66 2.34 -10.63
C LEU A 129 -6.18 2.48 -10.30
N MET A 130 -5.30 2.36 -11.30
CA MET A 130 -3.86 2.50 -11.10
C MET A 130 -3.47 3.90 -10.65
N GLY A 131 -4.15 4.93 -11.17
CA GLY A 131 -4.02 6.30 -10.69
C GLY A 131 -4.33 6.44 -9.20
N PHE A 132 -5.41 5.84 -8.72
CA PHE A 132 -5.76 5.84 -7.28
C PHE A 132 -4.76 5.03 -6.45
N VAL A 133 -4.41 3.81 -6.89
CA VAL A 133 -3.43 2.95 -6.22
C VAL A 133 -2.10 3.67 -6.03
N VAL A 134 -1.60 4.35 -7.06
CA VAL A 134 -0.33 5.09 -6.96
C VAL A 134 -0.47 6.36 -6.14
N ALA A 135 -1.59 7.07 -6.20
CA ALA A 135 -1.78 8.28 -5.40
C ALA A 135 -1.76 8.02 -3.88
N MET A 136 -2.26 6.87 -3.44
CA MET A 136 -2.42 6.55 -2.02
C MET A 136 -1.10 6.22 -1.32
N SER A 137 -0.77 6.92 -0.23
CA SER A 137 0.46 6.67 0.54
C SER A 137 0.20 5.86 1.81
N SER A 138 1.20 5.15 2.33
CA SER A 138 1.04 4.39 3.57
C SER A 138 1.15 5.27 4.82
N THR A 139 0.05 5.40 5.57
CA THR A 139 -0.03 6.23 6.76
C THR A 139 0.82 5.67 7.91
N ALA A 140 0.68 4.37 8.19
CA ALA A 140 1.41 3.73 9.29
C ALA A 140 2.93 3.77 9.08
N VAL A 141 3.38 3.46 7.86
CA VAL A 141 4.81 3.51 7.51
C VAL A 141 5.31 4.94 7.62
N ALA A 142 4.66 5.91 6.96
CA ALA A 142 5.09 7.31 6.95
C ALA A 142 5.19 7.93 8.35
N ILE A 143 4.19 7.69 9.22
CA ILE A 143 4.21 8.15 10.62
C ILE A 143 5.39 7.53 11.36
N LYS A 144 5.66 6.23 11.17
CA LYS A 144 6.80 5.55 11.79
C LYS A 144 8.14 6.14 11.34
N ILE A 145 8.29 6.48 10.05
CA ILE A 145 9.47 7.19 9.53
C ILE A 145 9.70 8.49 10.29
N LEU A 146 8.65 9.32 10.38
CA LEU A 146 8.71 10.63 11.01
C LEU A 146 8.95 10.56 12.52
N GLN A 147 8.35 9.57 13.19
CA GLN A 147 8.54 9.36 14.63
C GLN A 147 9.98 8.95 14.94
N ASP A 148 10.50 7.95 14.24
CA ASP A 148 11.86 7.47 14.45
C ASP A 148 12.92 8.52 14.07
N ALA A 149 12.61 9.40 13.12
CA ALA A 149 13.46 10.54 12.75
C ALA A 149 13.31 11.75 13.69
N GLY A 150 12.36 11.74 14.63
CA GLY A 150 12.06 12.90 15.49
C GLY A 150 11.35 14.06 14.77
N GLU A 151 10.88 13.83 13.55
CA GLU A 151 10.37 14.85 12.61
C GLU A 151 8.85 15.04 12.63
N LEU A 152 8.11 14.22 13.39
CA LEU A 152 6.65 14.26 13.40
C LEU A 152 6.07 15.66 13.72
N LYS A 153 6.78 16.43 14.55
CA LYS A 153 6.35 17.76 14.99
C LYS A 153 6.85 18.89 14.10
N THR A 154 7.72 18.65 13.12
CA THR A 154 8.26 19.70 12.24
C THR A 154 7.25 20.13 11.19
N ARG A 155 7.55 21.19 10.44
CA ARG A 155 6.65 21.66 9.39
C ARG A 155 6.46 20.59 8.30
N GLY A 156 7.53 19.91 7.89
CA GLY A 156 7.48 18.81 6.92
C GLY A 156 6.68 17.61 7.44
N GLY A 157 6.88 17.21 8.70
CA GLY A 157 6.10 16.14 9.32
C GLY A 157 4.61 16.46 9.40
N ARG A 158 4.24 17.69 9.80
CA ARG A 158 2.83 18.11 9.84
C ARG A 158 2.17 18.20 8.47
N ILE A 159 2.92 18.58 7.43
CA ILE A 159 2.42 18.56 6.04
C ILE A 159 2.18 17.12 5.61
N ALA A 160 3.16 16.23 5.80
CA ALA A 160 3.02 14.82 5.45
C ALA A 160 1.81 14.17 6.15
N VAL A 161 1.69 14.33 7.47
CA VAL A 161 0.52 13.84 8.24
C VAL A 161 -0.78 14.44 7.73
N GLY A 162 -0.80 15.74 7.41
CA GLY A 162 -1.98 16.38 6.83
C GLY A 162 -2.37 15.76 5.49
N VAL A 163 -1.40 15.52 4.61
CA VAL A 163 -1.62 14.88 3.30
C VAL A 163 -2.14 13.45 3.48
N LEU A 164 -1.55 12.66 4.38
CA LEU A 164 -2.03 11.31 4.70
C LEU A 164 -3.49 11.32 5.14
N ILE A 165 -3.88 12.22 6.04
CA ILE A 165 -5.28 12.37 6.46
C ILE A 165 -6.18 12.74 5.26
N ALA A 166 -5.73 13.65 4.39
CA ALA A 166 -6.50 14.03 3.20
C ALA A 166 -6.65 12.87 2.20
N GLN A 167 -5.61 12.04 2.05
CA GLN A 167 -5.64 10.82 1.23
C GLN A 167 -6.59 9.77 1.82
N ASP A 168 -6.50 9.50 3.12
CA ASP A 168 -7.38 8.56 3.82
C ASP A 168 -8.87 8.98 3.69
N MET A 169 -9.17 10.28 3.73
CA MET A 169 -10.51 10.81 3.44
C MET A 169 -10.95 10.58 2.00
N ALA A 170 -10.01 10.55 1.05
CA ALA A 170 -10.29 10.37 -0.37
C ALA A 170 -10.49 8.89 -0.75
N VAL A 171 -10.02 7.93 0.07
CA VAL A 171 -10.18 6.48 -0.16
C VAL A 171 -11.64 6.10 -0.39
N VAL A 172 -12.54 6.62 0.43
CA VAL A 172 -13.96 6.28 0.36
C VAL A 172 -14.58 6.74 -0.98
N PRO A 173 -14.46 8.03 -1.39
CA PRO A 173 -14.84 8.45 -2.74
C PRO A 173 -14.18 7.64 -3.86
N MET A 174 -12.89 7.30 -3.76
CA MET A 174 -12.20 6.49 -4.77
C MET A 174 -12.82 5.10 -4.91
N MET A 175 -13.08 4.41 -3.79
CA MET A 175 -13.72 3.09 -3.79
C MET A 175 -15.12 3.15 -4.40
N LEU A 176 -15.89 4.20 -4.09
CA LEU A 176 -17.20 4.41 -4.71
C LEU A 176 -17.06 4.61 -6.23
N THR A 177 -16.10 5.42 -6.68
CA THR A 177 -15.85 5.62 -8.12
C THR A 177 -15.49 4.31 -8.81
N VAL A 178 -14.55 3.53 -8.25
CA VAL A 178 -14.16 2.22 -8.83
C VAL A 178 -15.36 1.27 -8.87
N GLY A 179 -16.10 1.13 -7.77
CA GLY A 179 -17.26 0.24 -7.70
C GLY A 179 -18.38 0.59 -8.70
N VAL A 180 -18.52 1.87 -9.02
CA VAL A 180 -19.46 2.37 -10.05
C VAL A 180 -18.98 2.04 -11.45
N MET A 181 -17.70 2.24 -11.75
CA MET A 181 -17.13 1.99 -13.07
C MET A 181 -17.34 0.53 -13.52
N GLY A 182 -17.26 -0.42 -12.60
CA GLY A 182 -17.47 -1.84 -12.87
C GLY A 182 -18.90 -2.21 -13.31
N ARG A 183 -19.90 -1.37 -13.02
CA ARG A 183 -21.32 -1.62 -13.37
C ARG A 183 -21.69 -1.24 -14.80
N GLY A 184 -20.71 -0.90 -15.66
CA GLY A 184 -20.96 -0.66 -17.09
C GLY A 184 -21.36 0.78 -17.45
N GLY A 185 -21.04 1.76 -16.62
CA GLY A 185 -21.13 3.19 -16.96
C GLY A 185 -21.77 4.09 -15.92
N PHE A 186 -21.68 5.40 -16.15
CA PHE A 186 -22.32 6.43 -15.33
C PHE A 186 -23.80 6.57 -15.71
N ASP A 187 -24.65 5.68 -15.20
CA ASP A 187 -26.10 5.92 -15.21
C ASP A 187 -26.43 7.18 -14.40
N TRP A 188 -27.49 7.90 -14.76
CA TRP A 188 -27.94 9.09 -14.06
C TRP A 188 -28.19 8.81 -12.58
N MET A 189 -28.75 7.64 -12.25
CA MET A 189 -28.94 7.20 -10.87
C MET A 189 -27.63 7.10 -10.10
N THR A 190 -26.57 6.67 -10.78
CA THR A 190 -25.26 6.46 -10.18
C THR A 190 -24.49 7.77 -9.99
N VAL A 191 -24.64 8.71 -10.93
CA VAL A 191 -24.13 10.08 -10.77
C VAL A 191 -24.84 10.77 -9.61
N VAL A 192 -26.16 10.61 -9.49
CA VAL A 192 -26.95 11.16 -8.38
C VAL A 192 -26.52 10.54 -7.04
N SER A 193 -26.33 9.22 -6.95
CA SER A 193 -25.89 8.56 -5.72
C SER A 193 -24.48 8.98 -5.32
N LEU A 194 -23.54 9.05 -6.26
CA LEU A 194 -22.16 9.48 -6.00
C LEU A 194 -22.11 10.96 -5.59
N THR A 195 -22.83 11.83 -6.30
CA THR A 195 -22.91 13.27 -5.98
C THR A 195 -23.59 13.48 -4.63
N GLY A 196 -24.66 12.73 -4.34
CA GLY A 196 -25.35 12.75 -3.06
C GLY A 196 -24.46 12.30 -1.90
N ALA A 197 -23.67 11.23 -2.09
CA ALA A 197 -22.70 10.75 -1.11
C ALA A 197 -21.62 11.80 -0.84
N VAL A 198 -20.99 12.33 -1.90
CA VAL A 198 -19.97 13.38 -1.75
C VAL A 198 -20.55 14.63 -1.09
N ALA A 199 -21.75 15.07 -1.50
CA ALA A 199 -22.42 16.22 -0.91
C ALA A 199 -22.76 16.00 0.57
N LEU A 200 -23.24 14.80 0.94
CA LEU A 200 -23.50 14.44 2.34
C LEU A 200 -22.22 14.47 3.16
N LEU A 201 -21.12 13.89 2.66
CA LEU A 201 -19.84 13.87 3.34
C LEU A 201 -19.28 15.29 3.53
N VAL A 202 -19.28 16.10 2.46
CA VAL A 202 -18.85 17.51 2.52
C VAL A 202 -19.73 18.33 3.46
N GLY A 203 -21.04 18.16 3.39
CA GLY A 203 -22.02 18.84 4.25
C GLY A 203 -21.84 18.47 5.71
N LEU A 204 -21.61 17.19 6.01
CA LEU A 204 -21.34 16.68 7.34
C LEU A 204 -20.01 17.22 7.88
N VAL A 205 -18.93 17.13 7.11
CA VAL A 205 -17.62 17.70 7.46
C VAL A 205 -17.74 19.19 7.76
N TRP A 206 -18.45 19.94 6.92
CA TRP A 206 -18.68 21.37 7.11
C TRP A 206 -19.48 21.67 8.38
N TYR A 207 -20.55 20.92 8.63
CA TYR A 207 -21.37 21.05 9.84
C TYR A 207 -20.57 20.77 11.11
N LEU A 208 -19.81 19.68 11.15
CA LEU A 208 -18.99 19.27 12.29
C LEU A 208 -17.78 20.20 12.53
N SER A 209 -17.24 20.81 11.47
CA SER A 209 -16.13 21.76 11.56
C SER A 209 -16.49 23.08 12.27
N ARG A 210 -17.79 23.36 12.48
CA ARG A 210 -18.27 24.54 13.22
C ARG A 210 -18.01 24.48 14.75
N GLY A 211 -17.40 23.40 15.24
CA GLY A 211 -16.87 23.33 16.62
C GLY A 211 -17.90 22.97 17.69
N ARG A 212 -19.15 22.69 17.31
CA ARG A 212 -20.15 22.13 18.21
C ARG A 212 -19.87 20.63 18.34
N LYS A 213 -19.43 20.17 19.53
CA LYS A 213 -19.42 18.74 19.82
C LYS A 213 -20.86 18.23 19.74
N LEU A 214 -21.09 17.19 18.95
CA LEU A 214 -22.39 16.54 18.90
C LEU A 214 -22.68 15.88 20.25
N ASN A 215 -23.80 16.26 20.88
CA ASN A 215 -24.32 15.55 22.04
C ASN A 215 -25.19 14.41 21.53
N LEU A 216 -24.61 13.24 21.34
CA LEU A 216 -25.36 12.05 20.95
C LEU A 216 -26.19 11.57 22.15
N PRO A 217 -27.49 11.24 21.98
CA PRO A 217 -28.33 10.74 23.08
C PRO A 217 -28.00 9.30 23.49
N LEU A 218 -27.06 8.63 22.80
CA LEU A 218 -26.64 7.25 23.04
C LEU A 218 -26.38 6.90 24.52
N PRO A 219 -25.73 7.73 25.36
CA PRO A 219 -25.50 7.40 26.77
C PRO A 219 -26.77 7.46 27.60
N LYS A 220 -27.76 8.26 27.18
CA LYS A 220 -29.06 8.36 27.85
C LYS A 220 -29.95 7.15 27.56
N LEU A 221 -29.74 6.47 26.44
CA LEU A 221 -30.48 5.28 26.02
C LEU A 221 -29.99 4.01 26.72
N VAL A 222 -28.68 3.91 27.02
CA VAL A 222 -28.09 2.66 27.55
C VAL A 222 -27.76 2.72 29.04
N GLY A 223 -27.83 3.92 29.66
CA GLY A 223 -27.54 4.10 31.08
C GLY A 223 -26.04 3.97 31.34
N THR A 224 -25.48 4.96 32.02
CA THR A 224 -24.03 5.22 32.20
C THR A 224 -23.24 4.17 32.99
N LYS A 225 -23.75 2.93 33.17
CA LYS A 225 -23.22 1.96 34.16
C LYS A 225 -23.01 0.52 33.67
N ARG A 226 -23.17 0.20 32.38
CA ARG A 226 -22.91 -1.18 31.88
C ARG A 226 -21.70 -1.19 30.95
N GLU A 227 -20.52 -1.41 31.53
CA GLU A 227 -19.23 -1.50 30.81
C GLU A 227 -19.27 -2.52 29.66
N GLU A 228 -20.01 -3.62 29.84
CA GLU A 228 -20.15 -4.70 28.85
C GLU A 228 -20.84 -4.28 27.53
N LEU A 229 -21.69 -3.26 27.55
CA LEU A 229 -22.47 -2.86 26.37
C LEU A 229 -21.78 -1.80 25.51
N GLY A 230 -20.68 -1.22 25.99
CA GLY A 230 -19.92 -0.17 25.29
C GLY A 230 -19.44 -0.60 23.90
N PRO A 231 -18.66 -1.70 23.77
CA PRO A 231 -18.20 -2.20 22.49
C PRO A 231 -19.35 -2.57 21.54
N LEU A 232 -20.38 -3.24 22.06
CA LEU A 232 -21.52 -3.67 21.26
C LEU A 232 -22.30 -2.48 20.70
N MET A 233 -22.49 -1.42 21.49
CA MET A 233 -23.13 -0.19 21.03
C MET A 233 -22.35 0.49 19.92
N ALA A 234 -21.02 0.55 20.05
CA ALA A 234 -20.16 1.14 19.05
C ALA A 234 -20.19 0.37 17.72
N ILE A 235 -20.10 -0.95 17.78
CA ILE A 235 -20.21 -1.84 16.63
C ILE A 235 -21.60 -1.72 16.02
N ALA A 236 -22.67 -1.77 16.81
CA ALA A 236 -24.04 -1.64 16.33
C ALA A 236 -24.26 -0.31 15.60
N PHE A 237 -23.74 0.81 16.11
CA PHE A 237 -23.83 2.11 15.43
C PHE A 237 -23.07 2.10 14.10
N CYS A 238 -21.85 1.58 14.08
CA CYS A 238 -21.03 1.42 12.89
C CYS A 238 -21.75 0.57 11.81
N PHE A 239 -22.23 -0.61 12.20
CA PHE A 239 -22.87 -1.57 11.29
C PHE A 239 -24.24 -1.08 10.83
N SER A 240 -24.99 -0.35 11.67
CA SER A 240 -26.25 0.26 11.26
C SER A 240 -26.03 1.29 10.16
N ALA A 241 -25.03 2.16 10.31
CA ALA A 241 -24.71 3.14 9.27
C ALA A 241 -24.17 2.47 8.00
N ALA A 242 -23.33 1.43 8.15
CA ALA A 242 -22.85 0.63 7.03
C ALA A 242 -24.01 -0.06 6.27
N ALA A 243 -24.97 -0.63 6.99
CA ALA A 243 -26.16 -1.26 6.42
C ALA A 243 -27.04 -0.24 5.69
N VAL A 244 -27.32 0.92 6.30
CA VAL A 244 -28.08 2.00 5.64
C VAL A 244 -27.38 2.45 4.36
N SER A 245 -26.06 2.63 4.40
CA SER A 245 -25.25 2.97 3.22
C SER A 245 -25.37 1.91 2.12
N GLY A 246 -25.22 0.64 2.48
CA GLY A 246 -25.40 -0.50 1.58
C GLY A 246 -26.78 -0.55 0.93
N LEU A 247 -27.84 -0.32 1.72
CA LEU A 247 -29.23 -0.28 1.24
C LEU A 247 -29.50 0.88 0.27
N LEU A 248 -28.78 1.99 0.41
CA LEU A 248 -28.82 3.12 -0.53
C LEU A 248 -27.98 2.88 -1.80
N GLY A 249 -27.43 1.67 -1.97
CA GLY A 249 -26.59 1.30 -3.12
C GLY A 249 -25.18 1.89 -3.06
N LEU A 250 -24.79 2.49 -1.93
CA LEU A 250 -23.43 2.94 -1.65
C LEU A 250 -22.62 1.80 -1.01
N SER A 251 -21.31 2.01 -0.82
CA SER A 251 -20.47 1.02 -0.13
C SER A 251 -20.75 1.00 1.37
N ALA A 252 -20.75 -0.19 1.99
CA ALA A 252 -20.83 -0.34 3.46
C ALA A 252 -19.69 0.42 4.18
N ALA A 253 -18.50 0.42 3.57
CA ALA A 253 -17.32 1.18 4.00
C ALA A 253 -17.59 2.69 4.12
N TYR A 254 -18.40 3.27 3.21
CA TYR A 254 -18.79 4.68 3.28
C TYR A 254 -19.61 4.97 4.54
N GLY A 255 -20.61 4.12 4.84
CA GLY A 255 -21.45 4.26 6.03
C GLY A 255 -20.65 4.14 7.33
N ALA A 256 -19.74 3.16 7.40
CA ALA A 256 -18.83 2.99 8.53
C ALA A 256 -17.94 4.22 8.75
N PHE A 257 -17.36 4.78 7.68
CA PHE A 257 -16.57 6.00 7.77
C PHE A 257 -17.39 7.21 8.27
N VAL A 258 -18.60 7.40 7.73
CA VAL A 258 -19.52 8.48 8.15
C VAL A 258 -19.90 8.34 9.62
N ALA A 259 -20.21 7.11 10.08
CA ALA A 259 -20.46 6.84 11.49
C ALA A 259 -19.26 7.19 12.37
N GLY A 260 -18.06 6.83 11.91
CA GLY A 260 -16.81 7.17 12.58
C GLY A 260 -16.65 8.67 12.73
N LEU A 261 -16.90 9.43 11.67
CA LEU A 261 -16.80 10.89 11.67
C LEU A 261 -17.78 11.55 12.65
N VAL A 262 -19.00 11.03 12.74
CA VAL A 262 -20.03 11.48 13.68
C VAL A 262 -19.58 11.25 15.12
N ILE A 263 -19.11 10.03 15.45
CA ILE A 263 -18.63 9.70 16.80
C ILE A 263 -17.35 10.47 17.15
N GLY A 264 -16.41 10.58 16.22
CA GLY A 264 -15.16 11.31 16.38
C GLY A 264 -15.33 12.80 16.68
N ASN A 265 -16.48 13.37 16.33
CA ASN A 265 -16.84 14.76 16.64
C ASN A 265 -17.94 14.89 17.71
N SER A 266 -18.21 13.81 18.45
CA SER A 266 -19.14 13.78 19.57
C SER A 266 -18.45 13.86 20.93
N ASN A 267 -19.24 13.94 22.01
CA ASN A 267 -18.77 13.78 23.39
C ASN A 267 -18.37 12.33 23.74
N LEU A 268 -18.61 11.35 22.87
CA LEU A 268 -18.38 9.92 23.14
C LEU A 268 -17.13 9.37 22.46
N LYS A 269 -16.37 10.20 21.74
CA LYS A 269 -15.18 9.78 21.01
C LYS A 269 -14.26 8.93 21.88
N GLU A 270 -13.86 9.44 23.04
CA GLU A 270 -12.83 8.79 23.87
C GLU A 270 -13.29 7.43 24.39
N THR A 271 -14.54 7.36 24.89
CA THR A 271 -15.14 6.11 25.35
C THR A 271 -15.25 5.10 24.22
N ILE A 272 -15.93 5.45 23.12
CA ILE A 272 -16.15 4.51 22.01
C ILE A 272 -14.83 4.09 21.34
N PHE A 273 -13.89 5.02 21.19
CA PHE A 273 -12.59 4.71 20.60
C PHE A 273 -11.80 3.70 21.44
N ALA A 274 -11.83 3.82 22.78
CA ALA A 274 -11.17 2.87 23.66
C ALA A 274 -11.77 1.45 23.55
N GLU A 275 -13.09 1.35 23.40
CA GLU A 275 -13.78 0.06 23.26
C GLU A 275 -13.53 -0.61 21.90
N VAL A 276 -13.46 0.18 20.83
CA VAL A 276 -13.40 -0.32 19.45
C VAL A 276 -11.99 -0.64 18.99
N LYS A 277 -10.99 0.11 19.48
CA LYS A 277 -9.61 0.00 19.01
C LYS A 277 -9.01 -1.42 19.16
N PRO A 278 -9.22 -2.15 20.26
CA PRO A 278 -8.73 -3.53 20.37
C PRO A 278 -9.35 -4.46 19.33
N ILE A 279 -10.67 -4.33 19.11
CA ILE A 279 -11.41 -5.14 18.13
C ILE A 279 -10.91 -4.86 16.72
N GLN A 280 -10.79 -3.58 16.37
CA GLN A 280 -10.23 -3.17 15.09
C GLN A 280 -8.79 -3.67 14.89
N SER A 281 -7.96 -3.67 15.93
CA SER A 281 -6.57 -4.17 15.83
C SER A 281 -6.50 -5.65 15.49
N ILE A 282 -7.39 -6.48 16.06
CA ILE A 282 -7.47 -7.91 15.74
C ILE A 282 -7.97 -8.13 14.32
N LEU A 283 -9.03 -7.43 13.91
CA LEU A 283 -9.58 -7.59 12.56
C LEU A 283 -8.62 -7.07 11.48
N MET A 284 -7.82 -6.04 11.80
CA MET A 284 -6.75 -5.57 10.93
C MET A 284 -5.67 -6.64 10.73
N MET A 285 -5.32 -7.39 11.77
CA MET A 285 -4.41 -8.53 11.61
C MET A 285 -4.96 -9.53 10.59
N VAL A 286 -6.25 -9.88 10.68
CA VAL A 286 -6.88 -10.80 9.72
C VAL A 286 -6.91 -10.23 8.30
N PHE A 287 -7.24 -8.94 8.15
CA PHE A 287 -7.24 -8.28 6.84
C PHE A 287 -5.87 -8.31 6.15
N PHE A 288 -4.80 -7.94 6.85
CA PHE A 288 -3.46 -7.96 6.26
C PHE A 288 -2.91 -9.36 6.05
N LEU A 289 -3.30 -10.31 6.90
CA LEU A 289 -3.00 -11.71 6.68
C LEU A 289 -3.68 -12.23 5.41
N SER A 290 -4.97 -11.91 5.20
CA SER A 290 -5.71 -12.23 3.97
C SER A 290 -4.99 -11.71 2.72
N ILE A 291 -4.52 -10.46 2.74
CA ILE A 291 -3.71 -9.91 1.64
C ILE A 291 -2.45 -10.75 1.40
N GLY A 292 -1.77 -11.18 2.46
CA GLY A 292 -0.61 -12.08 2.36
C GLY A 292 -0.93 -13.42 1.70
N LEU A 293 -2.12 -13.99 1.99
CA LEU A 293 -2.59 -15.23 1.37
C LEU A 293 -2.86 -15.07 -0.13
N LEU A 294 -3.26 -13.87 -0.57
CA LEU A 294 -3.51 -13.56 -1.99
C LEU A 294 -2.21 -13.44 -2.82
N ILE A 295 -1.04 -13.45 -2.19
CA ILE A 295 0.24 -13.29 -2.89
C ILE A 295 0.66 -14.62 -3.51
N ASP A 296 0.66 -14.63 -4.83
CA ASP A 296 1.21 -15.69 -5.66
C ASP A 296 2.72 -15.46 -5.87
N LEU A 297 3.56 -16.14 -5.08
CA LEU A 297 5.02 -16.02 -5.18
C LEU A 297 5.55 -16.53 -6.52
N GLN A 298 4.89 -17.53 -7.12
CA GLN A 298 5.28 -18.06 -8.42
C GLN A 298 5.06 -17.01 -9.50
N TYR A 299 3.91 -16.32 -9.49
CA TYR A 299 3.65 -15.20 -10.39
C TYR A 299 4.70 -14.08 -10.25
N VAL A 300 5.06 -13.72 -9.01
CA VAL A 300 6.11 -12.71 -8.75
C VAL A 300 7.45 -13.15 -9.30
N TRP A 301 7.80 -14.42 -9.15
CA TRP A 301 9.06 -14.96 -9.65
C TRP A 301 9.10 -14.96 -11.18
N ASP A 302 8.03 -15.42 -11.81
CA ASP A 302 7.93 -15.52 -13.28
C ASP A 302 7.90 -14.13 -13.94
N ASN A 303 7.36 -13.12 -13.24
CA ASN A 303 7.25 -11.74 -13.72
C ASN A 303 8.18 -10.77 -13.00
N LEU A 304 9.26 -11.25 -12.39
CA LEU A 304 10.12 -10.46 -11.50
C LEU A 304 10.63 -9.17 -12.17
N GLY A 305 11.03 -9.27 -13.44
CA GLY A 305 11.49 -8.12 -14.23
C GLY A 305 10.41 -7.04 -14.38
N ALA A 306 9.17 -7.43 -14.69
CA ALA A 306 8.05 -6.49 -14.82
C ALA A 306 7.67 -5.89 -13.47
N VAL A 307 7.58 -6.71 -12.41
CA VAL A 307 7.25 -6.25 -11.06
C VAL A 307 8.28 -5.24 -10.56
N LEU A 308 9.59 -5.53 -10.70
CA LEU A 308 10.66 -4.62 -10.29
C LEU A 308 10.70 -3.35 -11.13
N ALA A 309 10.49 -3.44 -12.45
CA ALA A 309 10.44 -2.29 -13.33
C ALA A 309 9.28 -1.34 -12.98
N ILE A 310 8.07 -1.88 -12.79
CA ILE A 310 6.89 -1.11 -12.40
C ILE A 310 7.09 -0.53 -11.00
N LEU A 311 7.60 -1.32 -10.06
CA LEU A 311 7.87 -0.86 -8.70
C LEU A 311 8.86 0.31 -8.69
N PHE A 312 9.95 0.21 -9.44
CA PHE A 312 10.93 1.28 -9.57
C PHE A 312 10.30 2.52 -10.20
N MET A 313 9.59 2.35 -11.32
CA MET A 313 8.89 3.43 -12.01
C MET A 313 7.91 4.14 -11.07
N VAL A 314 7.04 3.38 -10.38
CA VAL A 314 6.03 3.93 -9.46
C VAL A 314 6.70 4.66 -8.30
N THR A 315 7.74 4.07 -7.70
CA THR A 315 8.43 4.68 -6.55
C THR A 315 9.12 5.99 -6.94
N VAL A 316 9.87 5.99 -8.05
CA VAL A 316 10.57 7.19 -8.55
C VAL A 316 9.57 8.26 -8.96
N PHE A 317 8.59 7.90 -9.80
CA PHE A 317 7.55 8.80 -10.25
C PHE A 317 6.80 9.43 -9.08
N LYS A 318 6.35 8.61 -8.14
CA LYS A 318 5.58 9.08 -6.98
C LYS A 318 6.40 10.01 -6.09
N THR A 319 7.67 9.70 -5.86
CA THR A 319 8.57 10.59 -5.13
C THR A 319 8.69 11.93 -5.84
N MET A 320 8.95 11.93 -7.15
CA MET A 320 9.07 13.16 -7.94
C MET A 320 7.77 13.97 -7.93
N LEU A 321 6.64 13.30 -8.09
CA LEU A 321 5.31 13.90 -8.06
C LEU A 321 5.03 14.52 -6.69
N ASN A 322 5.32 13.82 -5.60
CA ASN A 322 5.12 14.33 -4.24
C ASN A 322 5.97 15.58 -3.97
N VAL A 323 7.27 15.51 -4.27
CA VAL A 323 8.19 16.65 -4.10
C VAL A 323 7.76 17.82 -4.98
N GLY A 324 7.43 17.55 -6.24
CA GLY A 324 7.01 18.56 -7.22
C GLY A 324 5.73 19.28 -6.81
N VAL A 325 4.69 18.55 -6.39
CA VAL A 325 3.41 19.12 -5.94
C VAL A 325 3.61 19.98 -4.69
N ILE A 326 4.36 19.49 -3.70
CA ILE A 326 4.60 20.24 -2.45
C ILE A 326 5.43 21.51 -2.74
N ARG A 327 6.40 21.43 -3.67
CA ARG A 327 7.22 22.57 -4.11
C ARG A 327 6.43 23.59 -4.92
N MET A 328 5.52 23.14 -5.80
CA MET A 328 4.64 24.00 -6.59
C MET A 328 3.70 24.81 -5.69
N LEU A 329 3.28 24.23 -4.56
CA LEU A 329 2.46 24.90 -3.55
C LEU A 329 3.29 25.77 -2.56
N GLY A 330 4.52 26.14 -2.94
CA GLY A 330 5.31 27.17 -2.27
C GLY A 330 6.08 26.71 -1.03
N GLN A 331 6.21 25.41 -0.77
CA GLN A 331 7.09 24.94 0.30
C GLN A 331 8.56 24.93 -0.14
N PRO A 332 9.51 25.22 0.76
CA PRO A 332 10.93 25.20 0.45
C PRO A 332 11.43 23.77 0.17
N TRP A 333 12.55 23.65 -0.54
CA TRP A 333 13.10 22.37 -1.02
C TRP A 333 13.30 21.33 0.08
N HIS A 334 13.90 21.72 1.22
CA HIS A 334 14.11 20.80 2.35
C HIS A 334 12.80 20.20 2.87
N ILE A 335 11.72 21.00 2.98
CA ILE A 335 10.39 20.50 3.37
C ILE A 335 9.80 19.61 2.27
N ALA A 336 9.87 20.06 1.01
CA ALA A 336 9.28 19.33 -0.11
C ALA A 336 9.91 17.94 -0.29
N VAL A 337 11.23 17.85 -0.18
CA VAL A 337 11.99 16.60 -0.34
C VAL A 337 11.71 15.65 0.83
N VAL A 338 11.83 16.12 2.08
CA VAL A 338 11.57 15.28 3.26
C VAL A 338 10.13 14.77 3.26
N SER A 339 9.14 15.66 3.10
CA SER A 339 7.74 15.26 3.06
C SER A 339 7.44 14.37 1.85
N GLY A 340 8.02 14.66 0.68
CA GLY A 340 7.73 13.91 -0.55
C GLY A 340 8.27 12.48 -0.53
N ILE A 341 9.46 12.29 0.04
CA ILE A 341 10.07 10.96 0.22
C ILE A 341 9.30 10.13 1.26
N VAL A 342 8.87 10.75 2.36
CA VAL A 342 8.06 10.07 3.39
C VAL A 342 6.72 9.59 2.84
N LEU A 343 6.16 10.29 1.84
CA LEU A 343 4.89 9.98 1.18
C LEU A 343 5.06 9.04 -0.04
N ALA A 344 6.26 8.56 -0.35
CA ALA A 344 6.52 7.86 -1.61
C ALA A 344 5.98 6.42 -1.65
N GLN A 345 5.79 5.78 -0.50
CA GLN A 345 5.37 4.39 -0.41
C GLN A 345 3.90 4.24 -0.77
N ILE A 346 3.56 3.16 -1.48
CA ILE A 346 2.16 2.84 -1.78
C ILE A 346 1.45 2.45 -0.47
N GLY A 347 0.23 2.95 -0.29
CA GLY A 347 -0.57 2.71 0.90
C GLY A 347 -1.31 1.38 0.91
N GLU A 348 -1.65 0.93 2.11
CA GLU A 348 -2.46 -0.26 2.36
C GLU A 348 -3.86 -0.20 1.71
N PHE A 349 -4.40 1.00 1.51
CA PHE A 349 -5.69 1.19 0.85
C PHE A 349 -5.69 0.81 -0.63
N SER A 350 -4.51 0.65 -1.23
CA SER A 350 -4.38 0.12 -2.58
C SER A 350 -4.89 -1.33 -2.67
N PHE A 351 -4.78 -2.12 -1.60
CA PHE A 351 -5.36 -3.46 -1.54
C PHE A 351 -6.89 -3.42 -1.51
N LEU A 352 -7.46 -2.48 -0.73
CA LEU A 352 -8.91 -2.27 -0.70
C LEU A 352 -9.42 -1.88 -2.10
N LEU A 353 -8.75 -0.94 -2.76
CA LEU A 353 -9.10 -0.51 -4.11
C LEU A 353 -9.03 -1.66 -5.12
N ALA A 354 -7.97 -2.48 -5.06
CA ALA A 354 -7.84 -3.67 -5.90
C ALA A 354 -8.97 -4.69 -5.65
N GLY A 355 -9.31 -4.95 -4.38
CA GLY A 355 -10.42 -5.84 -4.02
C GLY A 355 -11.77 -5.33 -4.52
N VAL A 356 -12.04 -4.03 -4.35
CA VAL A 356 -13.25 -3.40 -4.91
C VAL A 356 -13.27 -3.49 -6.43
N ALA A 357 -12.13 -3.30 -7.10
CA ALA A 357 -12.04 -3.40 -8.55
C ALA A 357 -12.32 -4.81 -9.07
N VAL A 358 -11.84 -5.85 -8.38
CA VAL A 358 -12.12 -7.25 -8.74
C VAL A 358 -13.60 -7.57 -8.53
N THR A 359 -14.13 -7.25 -7.34
CA THR A 359 -15.53 -7.56 -6.98
C THR A 359 -16.56 -6.78 -7.81
N SER A 360 -16.21 -5.59 -8.28
CA SER A 360 -17.05 -4.81 -9.21
C SER A 360 -16.86 -5.17 -10.68
N GLY A 361 -15.91 -6.05 -11.01
CA GLY A 361 -15.62 -6.45 -12.40
C GLY A 361 -14.86 -5.40 -13.22
N VAL A 362 -14.26 -4.40 -12.58
CA VAL A 362 -13.39 -3.39 -13.24
C VAL A 362 -12.12 -4.03 -13.78
N ILE A 363 -11.53 -4.95 -13.01
CA ILE A 363 -10.36 -5.72 -13.45
C ILE A 363 -10.60 -7.22 -13.27
N PRO A 364 -10.03 -8.05 -14.15
CA PRO A 364 -10.05 -9.48 -13.95
C PRO A 364 -9.08 -9.88 -12.81
N PRO A 365 -9.33 -10.99 -12.09
CA PRO A 365 -8.52 -11.43 -10.95
C PRO A 365 -7.02 -11.60 -11.25
N GLU A 366 -6.66 -11.88 -12.50
CA GLU A 366 -5.28 -12.04 -12.94
C GLU A 366 -4.52 -10.71 -12.91
N THR A 367 -5.21 -9.61 -13.23
CA THR A 367 -4.62 -8.26 -13.22
C THR A 367 -4.42 -7.76 -11.79
N SER A 368 -5.26 -8.19 -10.85
CA SER A 368 -5.11 -7.82 -9.44
C SER A 368 -3.83 -8.39 -8.82
N ARG A 369 -3.35 -9.55 -9.30
CA ARG A 369 -2.09 -10.16 -8.84
C ARG A 369 -0.91 -9.21 -9.03
N LEU A 370 -0.83 -8.52 -10.16
CA LEU A 370 0.22 -7.53 -10.43
C LEU A 370 0.13 -6.34 -9.47
N VAL A 371 -1.08 -5.80 -9.27
CA VAL A 371 -1.32 -4.65 -8.38
C VAL A 371 -0.94 -5.01 -6.93
N ILE A 372 -1.38 -6.19 -6.47
CA ILE A 372 -1.06 -6.70 -5.13
C ILE A 372 0.45 -6.92 -5.02
N ALA A 373 1.08 -7.60 -5.97
CA ALA A 373 2.52 -7.85 -5.96
C ALA A 373 3.34 -6.55 -5.89
N VAL A 374 3.06 -5.57 -6.74
CA VAL A 374 3.77 -4.28 -6.75
C VAL A 374 3.55 -3.53 -5.43
N THR A 375 2.32 -3.53 -4.90
CA THR A 375 2.00 -2.86 -3.63
C THR A 375 2.73 -3.51 -2.46
N VAL A 376 2.72 -4.84 -2.37
CA VAL A 376 3.41 -5.58 -1.30
C VAL A 376 4.91 -5.36 -1.40
N MET A 377 5.48 -5.49 -2.59
CA MET A 377 6.91 -5.26 -2.79
C MET A 377 7.29 -3.81 -2.45
N SER A 378 6.44 -2.83 -2.74
CA SER A 378 6.64 -1.43 -2.31
C SER A 378 6.69 -1.30 -0.79
N LEU A 379 5.76 -1.94 -0.08
CA LEU A 379 5.71 -1.93 1.38
C LEU A 379 6.89 -2.67 2.01
N LEU A 380 7.29 -3.82 1.45
CA LEU A 380 8.47 -4.58 1.91
C LEU A 380 9.78 -3.86 1.63
N MET A 381 9.85 -3.03 0.57
CA MET A 381 10.99 -2.18 0.26
C MET A 381 11.00 -0.84 1.02
N SER A 382 9.94 -0.53 1.77
CA SER A 382 9.88 0.68 2.61
C SER A 382 11.02 0.87 3.64
N PRO A 383 11.67 -0.19 4.20
CA PRO A 383 12.86 -0.06 5.04
C PRO A 383 14.06 0.58 4.31
N LEU A 384 14.22 0.28 3.02
CA LEU A 384 15.32 0.85 2.22
C LEU A 384 15.08 2.33 2.00
N TRP A 385 13.83 2.70 1.71
CA TRP A 385 13.44 4.08 1.47
C TRP A 385 13.50 4.95 2.73
N THR A 386 13.15 4.38 3.89
CA THR A 386 13.32 5.03 5.21
C THR A 386 14.77 5.36 5.51
N LEU A 387 15.71 4.48 5.17
CA LEU A 387 17.14 4.74 5.33
C LEU A 387 17.61 5.88 4.44
N THR A 388 17.18 5.90 3.16
CA THR A 388 17.47 6.98 2.22
C THR A 388 16.90 8.31 2.72
N ALA A 389 15.66 8.32 3.19
CA ALA A 389 15.01 9.51 3.77
C ALA A 389 15.78 10.07 4.97
N ARG A 390 16.25 9.20 5.88
CA ARG A 390 17.02 9.61 7.07
C ARG A 390 18.39 10.18 6.71
N ARG A 391 19.09 9.58 5.73
CA ARG A 391 20.38 10.09 5.24
C ARG A 391 20.25 11.44 4.56
N LEU A 392 19.23 11.58 3.71
CA LEU A 392 18.90 12.83 3.04
C LEU A 392 18.55 13.95 4.02
N HIS A 393 17.82 13.62 5.08
CA HIS A 393 17.41 14.59 6.08
C HIS A 393 18.58 15.10 6.93
N GLY A 394 19.51 14.22 7.32
CA GLY A 394 20.71 14.61 8.07
C GLY A 394 21.67 15.53 7.31
N MET A 395 21.47 15.73 6.01
CA MET A 395 22.34 16.55 5.15
C MET A 395 21.59 17.73 4.50
N ALA A 396 20.25 17.66 4.38
CA ALA A 396 19.41 18.77 3.94
C ALA A 396 19.23 19.88 5.01
N SER A 397 19.60 19.61 6.26
CA SER A 397 19.70 20.63 7.32
C SER A 397 20.85 21.63 7.10
N ASP A 398 21.85 21.28 6.27
CA ASP A 398 23.09 22.04 6.11
C ASP A 398 23.07 23.01 4.91
N GLY A 399 21.88 23.40 4.45
CA GLY A 399 21.73 24.47 3.44
C GLY A 399 21.91 23.99 2.01
N VAL A 400 21.02 23.09 1.56
CA VAL A 400 20.99 22.63 0.17
C VAL A 400 19.92 23.39 -0.62
N ASP A 401 20.36 24.25 -1.55
CA ASP A 401 19.49 25.12 -2.36
C ASP A 401 19.15 24.55 -3.75
N THR A 402 19.86 23.50 -4.20
CA THR A 402 19.78 22.98 -5.58
C THR A 402 19.53 21.46 -5.64
N ILE A 403 18.74 21.00 -6.62
CA ILE A 403 18.45 19.57 -6.87
C ILE A 403 19.73 18.74 -7.12
N GLY A 404 20.75 19.34 -7.75
CA GLY A 404 22.01 18.66 -8.07
C GLY A 404 22.79 18.24 -6.83
N ASP A 405 22.83 19.10 -5.82
CA ASP A 405 23.49 18.81 -4.55
C ASP A 405 22.78 17.66 -3.84
N ILE A 406 21.44 17.62 -3.85
CA ILE A 406 20.63 16.54 -3.25
C ILE A 406 20.96 15.19 -3.88
N TRP A 407 21.11 15.11 -5.20
CA TRP A 407 21.47 13.85 -5.89
C TRP A 407 22.88 13.37 -5.55
N THR A 408 23.87 14.28 -5.55
CA THR A 408 25.25 13.94 -5.16
C THR A 408 25.37 13.55 -3.69
N ILE A 409 24.52 14.12 -2.84
CA ILE A 409 24.49 13.85 -1.40
C ILE A 409 23.77 12.52 -1.10
N ALA A 410 22.65 12.24 -1.76
CA ALA A 410 21.83 11.07 -1.52
C ALA A 410 22.41 9.76 -2.05
N TRP A 411 23.06 9.84 -3.22
CA TRP A 411 23.55 8.66 -3.93
C TRP A 411 24.99 8.82 -4.41
N GLY A 412 25.76 9.84 -3.98
CA GLY A 412 27.10 10.09 -4.52
C GLY A 412 28.06 8.93 -4.33
N LYS A 413 28.04 8.28 -3.16
CA LYS A 413 28.89 7.11 -2.89
C LYS A 413 28.40 5.86 -3.61
N GLU A 414 27.09 5.64 -3.67
CA GLU A 414 26.49 4.49 -4.34
C GLU A 414 26.56 4.59 -5.88
N THR A 415 26.41 5.79 -6.45
CA THR A 415 26.65 6.06 -7.88
C THR A 415 28.12 5.95 -8.22
N GLU A 416 29.03 6.44 -7.38
CA GLU A 416 30.47 6.25 -7.60
C GLU A 416 30.87 4.77 -7.47
N MET A 417 30.27 4.01 -6.53
CA MET A 417 30.48 2.56 -6.41
C MET A 417 29.81 1.77 -7.53
N ALA A 418 28.63 2.15 -8.00
CA ALA A 418 27.96 1.51 -9.13
C ALA A 418 28.68 1.83 -10.45
N VAL A 419 29.18 3.06 -10.63
CA VAL A 419 30.01 3.45 -11.78
C VAL A 419 31.37 2.77 -11.73
N ARG A 420 32.03 2.67 -10.57
CA ARG A 420 33.26 1.88 -10.41
C ARG A 420 33.00 0.38 -10.60
N GLY A 421 31.89 -0.15 -10.09
CA GLY A 421 31.48 -1.54 -10.27
C GLY A 421 31.16 -1.86 -11.72
N PHE A 422 30.50 -0.94 -12.44
CA PHE A 422 30.22 -1.04 -13.86
C PHE A 422 31.50 -0.91 -14.71
N HIS A 423 32.43 -0.02 -14.36
CA HIS A 423 33.74 0.07 -15.01
C HIS A 423 34.58 -1.18 -14.77
N VAL A 424 34.65 -1.70 -13.53
CA VAL A 424 35.37 -2.93 -13.19
C VAL A 424 34.73 -4.14 -13.88
N ALA A 425 33.41 -4.24 -13.92
CA ALA A 425 32.71 -5.29 -14.66
C ALA A 425 32.92 -5.16 -16.17
N SER A 426 32.96 -3.94 -16.72
CA SER A 426 33.25 -3.67 -18.13
C SER A 426 34.72 -3.98 -18.49
N ASP A 427 35.66 -3.72 -17.59
CA ASP A 427 37.08 -4.02 -17.78
C ASP A 427 37.37 -5.52 -17.60
N GLN A 428 36.68 -6.19 -16.68
CA GLN A 428 36.74 -7.65 -16.53
C GLN A 428 36.12 -8.35 -17.73
N THR A 429 34.97 -7.90 -18.24
CA THR A 429 34.36 -8.45 -19.46
C THR A 429 35.16 -8.10 -20.71
N ALA A 430 35.77 -6.91 -20.80
CA ALA A 430 36.67 -6.53 -21.89
C ALA A 430 37.99 -7.33 -21.86
N SER A 431 38.56 -7.57 -20.68
CA SER A 431 39.78 -8.39 -20.53
C SER A 431 39.50 -9.88 -20.76
N LEU A 432 38.35 -10.40 -20.34
CA LEU A 432 37.86 -11.73 -20.70
C LEU A 432 37.61 -11.84 -22.21
N CYS A 433 37.00 -10.83 -22.84
CA CYS A 433 36.83 -10.80 -24.29
C CYS A 433 38.18 -10.75 -25.02
N ARG A 434 39.15 -9.95 -24.56
CA ARG A 434 40.51 -9.93 -25.13
C ARG A 434 41.22 -11.27 -24.97
N ARG A 435 41.15 -11.91 -23.80
CA ARG A 435 41.70 -13.25 -23.56
C ARG A 435 41.02 -14.31 -24.42
N LEU A 436 39.71 -14.24 -24.60
CA LEU A 436 38.96 -15.14 -25.46
C LEU A 436 39.29 -14.92 -26.94
N VAL A 437 39.49 -13.67 -27.37
CA VAL A 437 39.91 -13.32 -28.73
C VAL A 437 41.35 -13.79 -29.00
N GLU A 438 42.28 -13.59 -28.05
CA GLU A 438 43.67 -14.08 -28.13
C GLU A 438 43.73 -15.61 -28.12
N ALA A 439 42.96 -16.27 -27.27
CA ALA A 439 42.83 -17.74 -27.26
C ALA A 439 42.29 -18.25 -28.61
N LYS A 440 41.29 -17.57 -29.20
CA LYS A 440 40.76 -17.90 -30.53
C LYS A 440 41.81 -17.69 -31.63
N LYS A 441 42.68 -16.68 -31.49
CA LYS A 441 43.79 -16.39 -32.42
C LYS A 441 44.88 -17.46 -32.34
N HIS A 442 45.25 -17.90 -31.13
CA HIS A 442 46.17 -19.03 -30.91
C HIS A 442 45.63 -20.36 -31.45
N VAL A 443 44.34 -20.64 -31.26
CA VAL A 443 43.70 -21.85 -31.82
C VAL A 443 43.63 -21.81 -33.35
N LYS A 444 43.40 -20.63 -33.95
CA LYS A 444 43.46 -20.46 -35.42
C LYS A 444 44.87 -20.65 -35.97
N LEU A 445 45.89 -20.12 -35.31
CA LEU A 445 47.29 -20.28 -35.71
C LEU A 445 47.75 -21.73 -35.61
N HIS A 446 47.35 -22.46 -34.56
CA HIS A 446 47.63 -23.91 -34.47
C HIS A 446 46.91 -24.74 -35.55
N ARG A 447 45.68 -24.37 -35.95
CA ARG A 447 44.99 -25.02 -37.09
C ARG A 447 45.60 -24.66 -38.44
N ALA A 448 46.18 -23.47 -38.60
CA ALA A 448 46.88 -23.07 -39.83
C ALA A 448 48.24 -23.78 -39.96
N ALA A 449 49.00 -23.91 -38.87
CA ALA A 449 50.27 -24.65 -38.85
C ALA A 449 50.10 -26.14 -39.18
N LYS A 450 48.94 -26.74 -38.85
CA LYS A 450 48.60 -28.13 -39.16
C LYS A 450 48.14 -28.35 -40.62
N LYS A 451 47.98 -27.28 -41.40
CA LYS A 451 47.55 -27.30 -42.82
C LYS A 451 48.65 -26.96 -43.82
N LEU A 452 49.89 -26.77 -43.38
CA LEU A 452 51.02 -26.60 -44.29
C LEU A 452 51.35 -27.96 -44.93
N PRO A 453 51.44 -28.04 -46.28
CA PRO A 453 51.82 -29.27 -46.95
C PRO A 453 53.26 -29.66 -46.58
N LYS A 454 53.49 -30.96 -46.38
CA LYS A 454 54.84 -31.51 -46.21
C LYS A 454 55.68 -31.15 -47.45
N PRO A 455 56.98 -30.83 -47.31
CA PRO A 455 57.84 -30.59 -48.47
C PRO A 455 57.88 -31.83 -49.35
N ASP A 456 57.72 -31.61 -50.65
CA ASP A 456 57.84 -32.61 -51.70
C ASP A 456 59.27 -33.18 -51.68
N ASP A 457 59.36 -34.49 -51.61
CA ASP A 457 60.61 -35.25 -51.77
C ASP A 457 60.98 -35.27 -53.25
N LYS A 458 61.65 -34.21 -53.69
CA LYS A 458 62.36 -34.12 -54.97
C LYS A 458 63.65 -33.35 -54.77
N ASP A 459 64.71 -34.05 -54.39
CA ASP A 459 65.92 -34.12 -55.21
C ASP A 459 66.96 -35.07 -54.58
N LYS A 460 67.29 -36.08 -55.38
CA LYS A 460 68.38 -37.08 -55.28
C LYS A 460 69.77 -36.42 -55.36
N PRO A 461 70.89 -37.10 -55.00
CA PRO A 461 71.42 -38.26 -55.74
C PRO A 461 71.19 -39.62 -55.09
#